data_AF-A0AAD5RNC5-F1
#
_entry.id   AF-A0AAD5RNC5-F1
#
_cell.length_a   1.000
_cell.length_b   1.000
_cell.length_c   1.000
_cell.angle_alpha   90.00
_cell.angle_beta   90.00
_cell.angle_gamma   90.00
#
_symmetry.space_group_name_H-M   'P 1'
#
loop_
_entity.id
_entity.type
_entity.pdbx_description
1 polymer ?
#
loop_
_entity_poly.entity_id
_entity_poly.type
_entity_poly.pdbx_seq_one_letter_code
_entity_poly.pdbx_strand_id
1 'polypeptide(L)'
;MTSRIGLKERVEKFTGPDGRSRDKDFRTPRASFISSLAVHILLAQWAIEDWRGYTRWMEEVVEEKTTEVLNTTTFIPNEEDLAFVQAREDEMNKTLMMVESNVQILLSLQKFYSKLASNPRFSLAHQNQDCQDALADFDMQLDDYIQDFRMHAARARTLSKITADRKGPVQQYLQADTTRKMEKLTTEAKRETIVMRIIALITLFYLPATFVSRWVHVTLPLTLLTFVLAGSWLYWGRVQNLLGVVGEFLGIVASHCLPWRRRERMAMSDEEKAD
;
A
#
# COMPACT_ATOMS: atom_id res chain seq x y z
N MET A 1 21.04 -2.06 -28.81
CA MET A 1 21.31 -2.91 -29.99
C MET A 1 22.48 -2.39 -30.85
N THR A 2 22.82 -1.10 -30.77
CA THR A 2 23.94 -0.43 -31.46
C THR A 2 25.35 -0.79 -30.96
N SER A 3 25.51 -1.10 -29.67
CA SER A 3 26.83 -1.31 -29.03
C SER A 3 27.59 -2.57 -29.53
N ARG A 4 26.89 -3.70 -29.74
CA ARG A 4 27.51 -4.96 -30.23
C ARG A 4 27.97 -4.87 -31.69
N ILE A 5 27.23 -4.12 -32.51
CA ILE A 5 27.57 -3.90 -33.93
C ILE A 5 28.82 -3.02 -34.02
N GLY A 6 28.90 -1.96 -33.19
CA GLY A 6 30.07 -1.09 -33.13
C GLY A 6 31.35 -1.80 -32.67
N LEU A 7 31.27 -2.72 -31.70
CA LEU A 7 32.45 -3.48 -31.27
C LEU A 7 32.99 -4.38 -32.39
N LYS A 8 32.10 -5.09 -33.07
CA LYS A 8 32.47 -5.98 -34.18
C LYS A 8 33.15 -5.18 -35.30
N GLU A 9 32.56 -4.06 -35.70
CA GLU A 9 33.10 -3.18 -36.75
C GLU A 9 34.48 -2.63 -36.37
N ARG A 10 34.69 -2.25 -35.10
CA ARG A 10 35.99 -1.77 -34.63
C ARG A 10 37.05 -2.86 -34.63
N VAL A 11 36.71 -4.08 -34.19
CA VAL A 11 37.62 -5.22 -34.27
C VAL A 11 37.96 -5.51 -35.73
N GLU A 12 36.95 -5.55 -36.61
CA GLU A 12 37.15 -5.77 -38.06
C GLU A 12 38.01 -4.68 -38.70
N LYS A 13 37.83 -3.41 -38.32
CA LYS A 13 38.67 -2.30 -38.77
C LYS A 13 40.10 -2.43 -38.24
N PHE A 14 40.27 -2.88 -37.00
CA PHE A 14 41.56 -2.99 -36.35
C PHE A 14 42.39 -4.17 -36.88
N THR A 15 41.74 -5.32 -37.11
CA THR A 15 42.39 -6.54 -37.64
C THR A 15 42.29 -6.67 -39.16
N GLY A 16 41.58 -5.75 -39.82
CA GLY A 16 41.31 -5.77 -41.26
C GLY A 16 42.46 -5.21 -42.13
N PRO A 17 42.24 -5.09 -43.45
CA PRO A 17 43.26 -4.63 -44.40
C PRO A 17 43.84 -3.24 -44.07
N ASP A 18 43.06 -2.37 -43.44
CA ASP A 18 43.44 -1.00 -43.07
C ASP A 18 44.09 -0.89 -41.68
N GLY A 19 44.15 -1.99 -40.91
CA GLY A 19 44.78 -2.03 -39.59
C GLY A 19 46.30 -1.83 -39.63
N ARG A 20 46.90 -1.44 -38.50
CA ARG A 20 48.36 -1.35 -38.38
C ARG A 20 48.99 -2.73 -38.63
N SER A 21 50.11 -2.77 -39.35
CA SER A 21 50.72 -4.05 -39.75
C SER A 21 51.14 -4.92 -38.57
N ARG A 22 51.48 -4.32 -37.41
CA ARG A 22 51.84 -5.04 -36.17
C ARG A 22 50.64 -5.69 -35.47
N ASP A 23 49.44 -5.18 -35.73
CA ASP A 23 48.22 -5.51 -34.98
C ASP A 23 47.30 -6.49 -35.75
N LYS A 24 47.64 -6.82 -37.00
CA LYS A 24 46.88 -7.70 -37.90
C LYS A 24 47.68 -8.88 -38.45
N ASP A 25 48.94 -9.04 -38.05
CA ASP A 25 49.77 -10.12 -38.55
C ASP A 25 49.65 -11.36 -37.67
N PHE A 26 49.03 -12.40 -38.22
CA PHE A 26 48.82 -13.69 -37.55
C PHE A 26 49.65 -14.82 -38.17
N ARG A 27 50.65 -14.51 -38.99
CA ARG A 27 51.41 -15.52 -39.76
C ARG A 27 52.47 -16.24 -38.96
N THR A 28 52.94 -15.64 -37.87
CA THR A 28 53.98 -16.21 -37.01
C THR A 28 53.53 -16.23 -35.56
N PRO A 29 53.98 -17.19 -34.72
CA PRO A 29 53.60 -17.22 -33.29
C PRO A 29 53.87 -15.90 -32.56
N ARG A 30 54.98 -15.23 -32.91
CA ARG A 30 55.35 -13.90 -32.40
C ARG A 30 54.32 -12.83 -32.78
N ALA A 31 54.04 -12.69 -34.07
CA ALA A 31 53.13 -11.68 -34.57
C ALA A 31 51.68 -11.92 -34.09
N SER A 32 51.25 -13.18 -34.05
CA SER A 32 49.94 -13.56 -33.50
C SER A 32 49.81 -13.21 -32.02
N PHE A 33 50.88 -13.42 -31.24
CA PHE A 33 50.90 -13.04 -29.82
C PHE A 33 50.76 -11.53 -29.65
N ILE A 34 51.57 -10.73 -30.36
CA ILE A 34 51.51 -9.26 -30.30
C ILE A 34 50.12 -8.75 -30.75
N SER A 35 49.60 -9.26 -31.87
CA SER A 35 48.27 -8.90 -32.38
C SER A 35 47.17 -9.26 -31.37
N SER A 36 47.29 -10.37 -30.63
CA SER A 36 46.31 -10.74 -29.60
C SER A 36 46.30 -9.78 -28.40
N LEU A 37 47.46 -9.24 -27.99
CA LEU A 37 47.54 -8.23 -26.94
C LEU A 37 46.83 -6.94 -27.37
N ALA A 38 47.02 -6.54 -28.62
CA ALA A 38 46.38 -5.36 -29.20
C ALA A 38 44.84 -5.50 -29.22
N VAL A 39 44.32 -6.69 -29.54
CA VAL A 39 42.88 -6.98 -29.45
C VAL A 39 42.38 -6.88 -28.00
N HIS A 40 43.12 -7.38 -27.01
CA HIS A 40 42.73 -7.25 -25.60
C HIS A 40 42.70 -5.78 -25.13
N ILE A 41 43.65 -4.94 -25.57
CA ILE A 41 43.63 -3.50 -25.31
C ILE A 41 42.38 -2.86 -25.92
N LEU A 42 42.04 -3.18 -27.17
CA LEU A 42 40.83 -2.66 -27.81
C LEU A 42 39.56 -3.02 -27.02
N LEU A 43 39.48 -4.25 -26.50
CA LEU A 43 38.36 -4.69 -25.66
C LEU A 43 38.32 -3.93 -24.33
N ALA A 44 39.48 -3.72 -23.68
CA ALA A 44 39.57 -2.95 -22.44
C ALA A 44 39.17 -1.47 -22.66
N GLN A 45 39.65 -0.86 -23.75
CA GLN A 45 39.28 0.49 -24.16
C GLN A 45 37.77 0.60 -24.38
N TRP A 46 37.18 -0.33 -25.13
CA TRP A 46 35.74 -0.31 -25.38
C TRP A 46 34.93 -0.48 -24.09
N ALA A 47 35.41 -1.30 -23.15
CA ALA A 47 34.74 -1.50 -21.87
C ALA A 47 34.74 -0.24 -20.99
N ILE A 48 35.69 0.69 -21.21
CA ILE A 48 35.79 1.95 -20.46
C ILE A 48 35.10 3.14 -21.15
N GLU A 49 34.68 2.98 -22.40
CA GLU A 49 34.05 4.08 -23.12
C GLU A 49 32.75 4.55 -22.47
N ASP A 50 32.51 5.85 -22.59
CA ASP A 50 31.30 6.56 -22.15
C ASP A 50 30.97 6.55 -20.64
N TRP A 51 31.77 5.90 -19.77
CA TRP A 51 31.53 5.96 -18.31
C TRP A 51 31.56 7.38 -17.75
N ARG A 52 32.39 8.27 -18.31
CA ARG A 52 32.40 9.69 -17.94
C ARG A 52 31.09 10.39 -18.27
N GLY A 53 30.53 10.12 -19.45
CA GLY A 53 29.25 10.69 -19.88
C GLY A 53 28.11 10.16 -19.01
N TYR A 54 28.09 8.84 -18.78
CA TYR A 54 27.09 8.19 -17.94
C TYR A 54 27.13 8.68 -16.49
N THR A 55 28.32 8.75 -15.87
CA THR A 55 28.47 9.23 -14.48
C THR A 55 28.06 10.70 -14.34
N ARG A 56 28.36 11.54 -15.34
CA ARG A 56 27.92 12.94 -15.37
C ARG A 56 26.40 13.05 -15.50
N TRP A 57 25.79 12.29 -16.41
CA TRP A 57 24.34 12.28 -16.56
C TRP A 57 23.65 11.85 -15.25
N MET A 58 24.16 10.83 -14.58
CA MET A 58 23.61 10.40 -13.28
C MET A 58 23.72 11.50 -12.22
N GLU A 59 24.84 12.23 -12.17
CA GLU A 59 25.03 13.36 -11.27
C GLU A 59 24.01 14.48 -11.52
N GLU A 60 23.84 14.88 -12.79
CA GLU A 60 22.86 15.90 -13.19
C GLU A 60 21.43 15.50 -12.81
N VAL A 61 21.05 14.23 -13.04
CA VAL A 61 19.71 13.70 -12.71
C VAL A 61 19.47 13.67 -11.19
N VAL A 62 20.48 13.28 -10.40
CA VAL A 62 20.38 13.31 -8.93
C VAL A 62 20.29 14.74 -8.44
N GLU A 63 21.10 15.64 -8.99
CA GLU A 63 21.15 17.04 -8.57
C GLU A 63 19.84 17.77 -8.87
N GLU A 64 19.28 17.63 -10.08
CA GLU A 64 18.01 18.25 -10.47
C GLU A 64 16.90 17.95 -9.46
N LYS A 65 16.71 16.67 -9.12
CA LYS A 65 15.60 16.25 -8.26
C LYS A 65 15.82 16.49 -6.77
N THR A 66 17.06 16.37 -6.31
CA THR A 66 17.33 16.51 -4.87
C THR A 66 17.61 17.95 -4.45
N THR A 67 17.96 18.84 -5.38
CA THR A 67 18.15 20.27 -5.08
C THR A 67 16.84 20.94 -4.70
N GLU A 68 15.74 20.61 -5.39
CA GLU A 68 14.40 21.14 -5.08
C GLU A 68 13.97 20.77 -3.65
N VAL A 69 14.23 19.52 -3.27
CA VAL A 69 13.97 18.96 -1.93
C VAL A 69 14.76 19.71 -0.84
N LEU A 70 16.03 20.02 -1.09
CA LEU A 70 16.92 20.61 -0.10
C LEU A 70 16.74 22.14 0.05
N ASN A 71 16.49 22.84 -1.05
CA ASN A 71 16.56 24.30 -1.07
C ASN A 71 15.21 24.99 -0.91
N THR A 72 14.10 24.27 -1.03
CA THR A 72 12.78 24.91 -1.09
C THR A 72 11.95 24.58 0.14
N THR A 73 11.63 25.59 0.94
CA THR A 73 10.66 25.49 2.06
C THR A 73 9.24 25.17 1.61
N THR A 74 8.95 25.28 0.31
CA THR A 74 7.62 25.00 -0.27
C THR A 74 7.50 23.61 -0.87
N PHE A 75 8.60 22.86 -1.03
CA PHE A 75 8.52 21.51 -1.59
C PHE A 75 8.06 20.53 -0.52
N ILE A 76 6.95 19.84 -0.79
CA ILE A 76 6.40 18.77 0.05
C ILE A 76 6.73 17.47 -0.67
N PRO A 77 7.79 16.76 -0.24
CA PRO A 77 8.14 15.49 -0.87
C PRO A 77 7.01 14.47 -0.70
N ASN A 78 6.80 13.66 -1.73
CA ASN A 78 5.85 12.56 -1.72
C ASN A 78 6.57 11.19 -1.82
N GLU A 79 5.80 10.10 -1.80
CA GLU A 79 6.34 8.74 -1.89
C GLU A 79 7.05 8.46 -3.24
N GLU A 80 6.61 9.10 -4.33
CA GLU A 80 7.23 8.97 -5.65
C GLU A 80 8.61 9.61 -5.70
N ASP A 81 8.80 10.75 -5.03
CA ASP A 81 10.11 11.41 -4.91
C ASP A 81 11.09 10.53 -4.13
N LEU A 82 10.62 9.89 -3.05
CA LEU A 82 11.44 8.95 -2.29
C LEU A 82 11.81 7.74 -3.14
N ALA A 83 10.85 7.14 -3.86
CA ALA A 83 11.09 6.00 -4.73
C ALA A 83 12.06 6.35 -5.87
N PHE A 84 11.96 7.57 -6.42
CA PHE A 84 12.89 8.06 -7.44
C PHE A 84 14.32 8.14 -6.90
N VAL A 85 14.53 8.79 -5.75
CA VAL A 85 15.87 8.93 -5.14
C VAL A 85 16.44 7.55 -4.79
N GLN A 86 15.63 6.65 -4.25
CA GLN A 86 16.01 5.26 -3.97
C GLN A 86 16.44 4.51 -5.25
N ALA A 87 15.64 4.59 -6.31
CA ALA A 87 15.97 3.94 -7.58
C ALA A 87 17.28 4.46 -8.18
N ARG A 88 17.59 5.75 -7.99
CA ARG A 88 18.86 6.35 -8.45
C ARG A 88 20.05 5.89 -7.63
N GLU A 89 19.89 5.76 -6.31
CA GLU A 89 20.92 5.19 -5.44
C GLU A 89 21.23 3.74 -5.81
N ASP A 90 20.19 2.92 -6.02
CA ASP A 90 20.33 1.53 -6.43
C ASP A 90 21.06 1.42 -7.78
N GLU A 91 20.71 2.28 -8.74
CA GLU A 91 21.36 2.30 -10.06
C GLU A 91 22.84 2.71 -9.97
N MET A 92 23.15 3.67 -9.09
CA MET A 92 24.55 4.06 -8.82
C MET A 92 25.34 2.93 -8.17
N ASN A 93 24.73 2.20 -7.23
CA ASN A 93 25.36 1.04 -6.59
C ASN A 93 25.60 -0.09 -7.59
N LYS A 94 24.67 -0.36 -8.51
CA LYS A 94 24.90 -1.31 -9.62
C LYS A 94 26.06 -0.88 -10.50
N THR A 95 26.13 0.41 -10.84
CA THR A 95 27.24 0.96 -11.65
C THR A 95 28.58 0.78 -10.95
N LEU A 96 28.64 1.08 -9.66
CA LEU A 96 29.83 0.85 -8.83
C LEU A 96 30.26 -0.62 -8.90
N MET A 97 29.33 -1.57 -8.70
CA MET A 97 29.63 -3.00 -8.77
C MET A 97 30.17 -3.43 -10.14
N MET A 98 29.57 -2.94 -11.23
CA MET A 98 30.00 -3.27 -12.59
C MET A 98 31.41 -2.74 -12.88
N VAL A 99 31.68 -1.48 -12.51
CA VAL A 99 32.99 -0.85 -12.70
C VAL A 99 34.07 -1.55 -11.85
N GLU A 100 33.78 -1.88 -10.58
CA GLU A 100 34.71 -2.61 -9.73
C GLU A 100 34.99 -4.02 -10.24
N SER A 101 33.98 -4.70 -10.78
CA SER A 101 34.17 -6.00 -11.43
C SER A 101 35.12 -5.89 -12.63
N ASN A 102 34.96 -4.87 -13.47
CA ASN A 102 35.87 -4.63 -14.61
C ASN A 102 37.31 -4.37 -14.15
N VAL A 103 37.52 -3.62 -13.06
CA VAL A 103 38.85 -3.46 -12.44
C VAL A 103 39.47 -4.82 -12.11
N GLN A 104 38.70 -5.73 -11.50
CA GLN A 104 39.20 -7.07 -11.16
C GLN A 104 39.54 -7.90 -12.40
N ILE A 105 38.74 -7.79 -13.47
CA ILE A 105 39.01 -8.47 -14.74
C ILE A 105 40.33 -7.99 -15.35
N LEU A 106 40.55 -6.68 -15.43
CA LEU A 106 41.79 -6.11 -15.97
C LEU A 106 43.01 -6.48 -15.11
N LEU A 107 42.90 -6.44 -13.78
CA LEU A 107 43.97 -6.91 -12.88
C LEU A 107 44.28 -8.39 -13.07
N SER A 108 43.26 -9.23 -13.30
CA SER A 108 43.46 -10.65 -13.59
C SER A 108 44.19 -10.85 -14.92
N LEU A 109 43.86 -10.05 -15.93
CA LEU A 109 44.50 -10.09 -17.24
C LEU A 109 45.98 -9.68 -17.14
N GLN A 110 46.26 -8.58 -16.44
CA GLN A 110 47.61 -8.10 -16.14
C GLN A 110 48.43 -9.17 -15.42
N LYS A 111 47.86 -9.77 -14.36
CA LYS A 111 48.50 -10.84 -13.59
C LYS A 111 48.78 -12.09 -14.43
N PHE A 112 47.87 -12.45 -15.34
CA PHE A 112 48.07 -13.57 -16.24
C PHE A 112 49.28 -13.34 -17.15
N TYR A 113 49.34 -12.20 -17.82
CA TYR A 113 50.43 -11.89 -18.74
C TYR A 113 51.77 -11.66 -18.03
N SER A 114 51.78 -11.04 -16.85
CA SER A 114 52.97 -10.93 -16.00
C SER A 114 53.54 -12.32 -15.62
N LYS A 115 52.67 -13.26 -15.23
CA LYS A 115 53.07 -14.65 -14.95
C LYS A 115 53.54 -15.38 -16.19
N LEU A 116 52.89 -15.17 -17.33
CA LEU A 116 53.27 -15.78 -18.60
C LEU A 116 54.65 -15.29 -19.05
N ALA A 117 54.91 -13.99 -18.92
CA ALA A 117 56.20 -13.37 -19.23
C ALA A 117 57.33 -13.91 -18.35
N SER A 118 57.03 -14.15 -17.06
CA SER A 118 57.98 -14.70 -16.09
C SER A 118 58.21 -16.21 -16.24
N ASN A 119 57.43 -16.91 -17.08
CA ASN A 119 57.51 -18.35 -17.22
C ASN A 119 58.72 -18.73 -18.11
N PRO A 120 59.73 -19.45 -17.59
CA PRO A 120 60.90 -19.84 -18.38
C PRO A 120 60.56 -20.73 -19.59
N ARG A 121 59.42 -21.44 -19.54
CA ARG A 121 58.94 -22.29 -20.64
C ARG A 121 58.31 -21.51 -21.78
N PHE A 122 58.04 -20.22 -21.60
CA PHE A 122 57.50 -19.36 -22.64
C PHE A 122 58.63 -18.65 -23.39
N SER A 123 59.08 -19.27 -24.49
CA SER A 123 60.20 -18.79 -25.32
C SER A 123 59.94 -17.43 -25.97
N LEU A 124 58.70 -17.15 -26.33
CA LEU A 124 58.32 -15.91 -27.00
C LEU A 124 58.52 -14.68 -26.13
N ALA A 125 58.42 -14.76 -24.79
CA ALA A 125 58.69 -13.61 -23.94
C ALA A 125 60.18 -13.43 -23.65
N HIS A 126 60.94 -14.49 -23.36
CA HIS A 126 62.33 -14.30 -22.92
C HIS A 126 63.36 -14.15 -24.06
N GLN A 127 63.05 -14.65 -25.25
CA GLN A 127 64.00 -14.66 -26.38
C GLN A 127 63.73 -13.57 -27.42
N ASN A 128 62.67 -12.77 -27.24
CA ASN A 128 62.18 -11.88 -28.27
C ASN A 128 61.88 -10.48 -27.72
N GLN A 129 62.69 -9.50 -28.11
CA GLN A 129 62.57 -8.12 -27.63
C GLN A 129 61.21 -7.50 -27.96
N ASP A 130 60.72 -7.60 -29.20
CA ASP A 130 59.43 -6.99 -29.57
C ASP A 130 58.24 -7.57 -28.78
N CYS A 131 58.32 -8.82 -28.31
CA CYS A 131 57.30 -9.40 -27.43
C CYS A 131 57.41 -8.84 -26.00
N GLN A 132 58.62 -8.60 -25.50
CA GLN A 132 58.84 -7.95 -24.20
C GLN A 132 58.33 -6.51 -24.23
N ASP A 133 58.68 -5.77 -25.28
CA ASP A 133 58.23 -4.39 -25.48
C ASP A 133 56.69 -4.35 -25.59
N ALA A 134 56.09 -5.25 -26.38
CA ALA A 134 54.63 -5.35 -26.48
C ALA A 134 53.95 -5.68 -25.15
N LEU A 135 54.56 -6.52 -24.31
CA LEU A 135 54.05 -6.84 -22.97
C LEU A 135 54.16 -5.66 -22.01
N ALA A 136 55.27 -4.91 -22.06
CA ALA A 136 55.44 -3.69 -21.26
C ALA A 136 54.43 -2.61 -21.68
N ASP A 137 54.27 -2.38 -22.99
CA ASP A 137 53.28 -1.46 -23.54
C ASP A 137 51.84 -1.86 -23.17
N PHE A 138 51.57 -3.17 -23.18
CA PHE A 138 50.27 -3.73 -22.79
C PHE A 138 49.99 -3.52 -21.30
N ASP A 139 50.98 -3.80 -20.44
CA ASP A 139 50.88 -3.63 -19.00
C ASP A 139 50.62 -2.18 -18.61
N MET A 140 51.37 -1.24 -19.23
CA MET A 140 51.20 0.19 -19.03
C MET A 140 49.80 0.68 -19.43
N GLN A 141 49.31 0.27 -20.61
CA GLN A 141 47.97 0.65 -21.07
C GLN A 141 46.85 0.04 -20.20
N LEU A 142 47.03 -1.19 -19.71
CA LEU A 142 46.08 -1.77 -18.77
C LEU A 142 46.05 -1.02 -17.45
N ASP A 143 47.21 -0.59 -16.92
CA ASP A 143 47.24 0.19 -15.68
C ASP A 143 46.49 1.51 -15.86
N ASP A 144 46.68 2.22 -16.97
CA ASP A 144 45.93 3.44 -17.29
C ASP A 144 44.41 3.20 -17.25
N TYR A 145 43.91 2.15 -17.92
CA TYR A 145 42.47 1.82 -17.88
C TYR A 145 42.00 1.39 -16.49
N ILE A 146 42.82 0.68 -15.72
CA ILE A 146 42.51 0.32 -14.33
C ILE A 146 42.37 1.58 -13.48
N GLN A 147 43.25 2.57 -13.63
CA GLN A 147 43.17 3.83 -12.89
C GLN A 147 41.91 4.61 -13.27
N ASP A 148 41.57 4.67 -14.56
CA ASP A 148 40.35 5.34 -15.03
C ASP A 148 39.09 4.68 -14.47
N PHE A 149 39.01 3.34 -14.48
CA PHE A 149 37.88 2.64 -13.85
C PHE A 149 37.82 2.89 -12.34
N ARG A 150 38.96 2.91 -11.64
CA ARG A 150 39.00 3.26 -10.21
C ARG A 150 38.49 4.68 -9.96
N MET A 151 38.83 5.62 -10.84
CA MET A 151 38.32 6.99 -10.77
C MET A 151 36.79 7.01 -10.95
N HIS A 152 36.26 6.27 -11.92
CA HIS A 152 34.82 6.13 -12.12
C HIS A 152 34.12 5.46 -10.93
N ALA A 153 34.70 4.42 -10.34
CA ALA A 153 34.20 3.80 -9.12
C ALA A 153 34.18 4.78 -7.93
N ALA A 154 35.24 5.56 -7.75
CA ALA A 154 35.30 6.56 -6.69
C ALA A 154 34.22 7.65 -6.86
N ARG A 155 33.98 8.11 -8.10
CA ARG A 155 32.92 9.07 -8.41
C ARG A 155 31.53 8.46 -8.15
N ALA A 156 31.27 7.25 -8.64
CA ALA A 156 30.00 6.56 -8.44
C ALA A 156 29.71 6.33 -6.94
N ARG A 157 30.72 5.90 -6.18
CA ARG A 157 30.62 5.75 -4.71
C ARG A 157 30.25 7.06 -4.03
N THR A 158 30.87 8.16 -4.45
CA THR A 158 30.60 9.49 -3.89
C THR A 158 29.16 9.93 -4.19
N LEU A 159 28.71 9.75 -5.44
CA LEU A 159 27.33 10.07 -5.84
C LEU A 159 26.29 9.20 -5.12
N SER A 160 26.58 7.92 -4.92
CA SER A 160 25.71 7.01 -4.14
C SER A 160 25.57 7.53 -2.71
N LYS A 161 26.68 7.91 -2.06
CA LYS A 161 26.67 8.48 -0.72
C LYS A 161 25.87 9.79 -0.64
N ILE A 162 26.08 10.72 -1.58
CA ILE A 162 25.32 11.98 -1.63
C ILE A 162 23.82 11.68 -1.80
N THR A 163 23.46 10.77 -2.69
CA THR A 163 22.06 10.36 -2.90
C THR A 163 21.45 9.80 -1.62
N ALA A 164 22.17 8.93 -0.91
CA ALA A 164 21.72 8.36 0.36
C ALA A 164 21.57 9.43 1.46
N ASP A 165 22.51 10.36 1.57
CA ASP A 165 22.45 11.47 2.53
C ASP A 165 21.23 12.36 2.26
N ARG A 166 20.90 12.60 0.99
CA ARG A 166 19.72 13.40 0.58
C ARG A 166 18.39 12.64 0.71
N LYS A 167 18.40 11.30 0.62
CA LYS A 167 17.24 10.43 0.86
C LYS A 167 16.76 10.50 2.32
N GLY A 168 17.67 10.62 3.27
CA GLY A 168 17.37 10.63 4.71
C GLY A 168 16.31 11.67 5.11
N PRO A 169 16.50 12.97 4.78
CA PRO A 169 15.52 14.02 5.05
C PRO A 169 14.14 13.78 4.42
N VAL A 170 14.09 13.30 3.16
CA VAL A 170 12.84 12.97 2.46
C VAL A 170 12.06 11.92 3.24
N GLN A 171 12.74 10.84 3.63
CA GLN A 171 12.15 9.75 4.38
C GLN A 171 11.64 10.21 5.76
N GLN A 172 12.42 11.06 6.45
CA GLN A 172 12.02 11.63 7.73
C GLN A 172 10.78 12.53 7.61
N TYR A 173 10.72 13.35 6.55
CA TYR A 173 9.55 14.20 6.29
C TYR A 173 8.29 13.36 6.10
N LEU A 174 8.35 12.33 5.26
CA LEU A 174 7.20 11.46 4.99
C LEU A 174 6.73 10.75 6.26
N GLN A 175 7.65 10.25 7.10
CA GLN A 175 7.31 9.65 8.39
C GLN A 175 6.65 10.64 9.34
N ALA A 176 7.16 11.88 9.39
CA ALA A 176 6.58 12.94 10.20
C ALA A 176 5.17 13.33 9.71
N ASP A 177 4.94 13.37 8.40
CA ASP A 177 3.63 13.64 7.81
C ASP A 177 2.62 12.53 8.10
N THR A 178 2.99 11.25 7.93
CA THR A 178 2.14 10.11 8.33
C THR A 178 1.76 10.19 9.81
N THR A 179 2.72 10.53 10.67
CA THR A 179 2.50 10.68 12.11
C THR A 179 1.53 11.82 12.42
N ARG A 180 1.65 12.97 11.74
CA ARG A 180 0.72 14.11 11.88
C ARG A 180 -0.68 13.78 11.40
N LYS A 181 -0.82 13.05 10.28
CA LYS A 181 -2.13 12.57 9.80
C LYS A 181 -2.76 11.61 10.80
N MET A 182 -1.98 10.70 11.37
CA MET A 182 -2.43 9.79 12.42
C MET A 182 -2.84 10.55 13.69
N GLU A 183 -2.09 11.58 14.09
CA GLU A 183 -2.46 12.43 15.23
C GLU A 183 -3.84 13.05 15.01
N LYS A 184 -4.10 13.65 13.84
CA LYS A 184 -5.42 14.20 13.50
C LYS A 184 -6.52 13.13 13.57
N LEU A 185 -6.33 11.99 12.91
CA LEU A 185 -7.29 10.88 12.95
C LEU A 185 -7.55 10.40 14.38
N THR A 186 -6.50 10.30 15.22
CA THR A 186 -6.66 9.92 16.64
C THR A 186 -7.38 10.98 17.46
N THR A 187 -7.19 12.28 17.17
CA THR A 187 -7.96 13.35 17.84
C THR A 187 -9.44 13.32 17.45
N GLU A 188 -9.74 13.05 16.18
CA GLU A 188 -11.11 12.89 15.70
C GLU A 188 -11.76 11.64 16.30
N ALA A 189 -11.06 10.51 16.31
CA ALA A 189 -11.53 9.27 16.93
C ALA A 189 -11.75 9.43 18.45
N LYS A 190 -10.90 10.19 19.15
CA LYS A 190 -11.12 10.54 20.57
C LYS A 190 -12.43 11.31 20.74
N ARG A 191 -12.68 12.30 19.88
CA ARG A 191 -13.91 13.09 19.91
C ARG A 191 -15.13 12.22 19.63
N GLU A 192 -15.06 11.35 18.62
CA GLU A 192 -16.11 10.39 18.28
C GLU A 192 -16.40 9.43 19.45
N THR A 193 -15.35 8.92 20.10
CA THR A 193 -15.48 8.06 21.29
C THR A 193 -16.16 8.79 22.45
N ILE A 194 -15.83 10.06 22.68
CA ILE A 194 -16.50 10.88 23.71
C ILE A 194 -17.98 11.06 23.38
N VAL A 195 -18.31 11.35 22.11
CA VAL A 195 -19.71 11.51 21.67
C VAL A 195 -20.50 10.21 21.86
N MET A 196 -19.94 9.06 21.49
CA MET A 196 -20.54 7.76 21.70
C MET A 196 -20.82 7.49 23.19
N ARG A 197 -19.88 7.83 24.08
CA ARG A 197 -20.08 7.72 25.54
C ARG A 197 -21.20 8.61 26.05
N ILE A 198 -21.30 9.85 25.57
CA ILE A 198 -22.39 10.76 25.97
C ILE A 198 -23.74 10.20 25.53
N ILE A 199 -23.87 9.75 24.28
CA ILE A 199 -25.11 9.14 23.77
C ILE A 199 -25.48 7.91 24.61
N ALA A 200 -24.51 7.04 24.91
CA ALA A 200 -24.74 5.86 25.75
C ALA A 200 -25.21 6.22 27.17
N LEU A 201 -24.68 7.30 27.78
CA LEU A 201 -25.14 7.77 29.09
C LEU A 201 -26.56 8.33 29.04
N ILE A 202 -26.89 9.10 27.99
CA ILE A 202 -28.25 9.63 27.79
C ILE A 202 -29.23 8.46 27.60
N THR A 203 -28.91 7.49 26.75
CA THR A 203 -29.78 6.33 26.54
C THR A 203 -29.89 5.47 27.79
N LEU A 204 -28.80 5.23 28.54
CA LEU A 204 -28.83 4.49 29.80
C LEU A 204 -29.84 5.07 30.80
N PHE A 205 -29.98 6.41 30.85
CA PHE A 205 -30.91 7.07 31.77
C PHE A 205 -32.35 7.14 31.24
N TYR A 206 -32.53 7.51 29.97
CA TYR A 206 -33.86 7.71 29.37
C TYR A 206 -34.58 6.40 29.02
N LEU A 207 -33.87 5.34 28.66
CA LEU A 207 -34.48 4.09 28.21
C LEU A 207 -35.24 3.38 29.35
N PRO A 208 -34.71 3.26 30.59
CA PRO A 208 -35.48 2.77 31.74
C PRO A 208 -36.61 3.72 32.16
N ALA A 209 -36.37 5.03 32.17
CA ALA A 209 -37.37 6.02 32.60
C ALA A 209 -38.59 6.05 31.66
N THR A 210 -38.37 5.95 30.35
CA THR A 210 -39.47 5.88 29.35
C THR A 210 -40.24 4.57 29.43
N PHE A 211 -39.59 3.47 29.83
CA PHE A 211 -40.27 2.21 30.11
C PHE A 211 -41.20 2.34 31.32
N VAL A 212 -40.69 2.88 32.44
CA VAL A 212 -41.50 3.14 33.65
C VAL A 212 -42.65 4.11 33.36
N SER A 213 -42.40 5.19 32.61
CA SER A 213 -43.43 6.16 32.24
C SER A 213 -44.57 5.54 31.42
N ARG A 214 -44.28 4.71 30.41
CA ARG A 214 -45.30 3.98 29.65
C ARG A 214 -46.08 3.01 30.52
N TRP A 215 -45.39 2.30 31.41
CA TRP A 215 -46.03 1.38 32.33
C TRP A 215 -47.03 2.09 33.25
N VAL A 216 -46.66 3.25 33.79
CA VAL A 216 -47.51 4.06 34.68
C VAL A 216 -48.67 4.72 33.94
N HIS A 217 -48.46 5.31 32.76
CA HIS A 217 -49.50 6.09 32.08
C HIS A 217 -50.45 5.26 31.22
N VAL A 218 -50.01 4.13 30.68
CA VAL A 218 -50.79 3.35 29.72
C VAL A 218 -51.17 2.00 30.32
N THR A 219 -50.18 1.25 30.79
CA THR A 219 -50.39 -0.14 31.23
C THR A 219 -51.21 -0.19 32.52
N LEU A 220 -50.85 0.58 33.54
CA LEU A 220 -51.58 0.62 34.80
C LEU A 220 -53.06 1.03 34.63
N PRO A 221 -53.39 2.12 33.91
CA PRO A 221 -54.78 2.51 33.68
C PRO A 221 -55.58 1.50 32.86
N LEU A 222 -54.98 0.89 31.83
CA LEU A 222 -55.65 -0.18 31.10
C LEU A 222 -55.91 -1.39 31.99
N THR A 223 -54.93 -1.79 32.81
CA THR A 223 -55.14 -2.92 33.73
C THR A 223 -56.26 -2.63 34.72
N LEU A 224 -56.29 -1.44 35.33
CA LEU A 224 -57.38 -1.01 36.20
C LEU A 224 -58.73 -0.99 35.47
N LEU A 225 -58.80 -0.44 34.26
CA LEU A 225 -60.01 -0.44 33.44
C LEU A 225 -60.46 -1.88 33.16
N THR A 226 -59.55 -2.78 32.79
CA THR A 226 -59.89 -4.19 32.56
C THR A 226 -60.41 -4.87 33.82
N PHE A 227 -59.83 -4.59 34.99
CA PHE A 227 -60.33 -5.11 36.27
C PHE A 227 -61.70 -4.53 36.64
N VAL A 228 -61.94 -3.23 36.40
CA VAL A 228 -63.25 -2.58 36.62
C VAL A 228 -64.31 -3.15 35.68
N LEU A 229 -63.99 -3.32 34.40
CA LEU A 229 -64.89 -3.92 33.40
C LEU A 229 -65.19 -5.38 33.74
N ALA A 230 -64.18 -6.19 34.08
CA ALA A 230 -64.36 -7.56 34.49
C ALA A 230 -65.18 -7.69 35.79
N GLY A 231 -64.91 -6.82 36.77
CA GLY A 231 -65.67 -6.75 38.02
C GLY A 231 -67.13 -6.32 37.80
N SER A 232 -67.36 -5.33 36.93
CA SER A 232 -68.70 -4.87 36.55
C SER A 232 -69.48 -5.95 35.79
N TRP A 233 -68.82 -6.70 34.90
CA TRP A 233 -69.41 -7.83 34.20
C TRP A 233 -69.83 -8.96 35.17
N LEU A 234 -68.95 -9.31 36.11
CA LEU A 234 -69.26 -10.26 37.19
C LEU A 234 -70.41 -9.79 38.10
N TYR A 235 -70.44 -8.51 38.45
CA TYR A 235 -71.50 -7.92 39.27
C TYR A 235 -72.84 -7.93 38.54
N TRP A 236 -72.88 -7.50 37.28
CA TRP A 236 -74.09 -7.52 36.46
C TRP A 236 -74.61 -8.93 36.23
N GLY A 237 -73.72 -9.90 35.99
CA GLY A 237 -74.09 -11.32 35.89
C GLY A 237 -74.75 -11.85 37.17
N ARG A 238 -74.26 -11.46 38.36
CA ARG A 238 -74.92 -11.79 39.63
C ARG A 238 -76.27 -11.09 39.80
N VAL A 239 -76.40 -9.82 39.40
CA VAL A 239 -77.66 -9.06 39.49
C VAL A 239 -78.72 -9.63 38.55
N GLN A 240 -78.36 -10.04 37.33
CA GLN A 240 -79.27 -10.72 36.41
C GLN A 240 -79.74 -12.07 36.95
N ASN A 241 -78.86 -12.85 37.59
CA ASN A 241 -79.26 -14.08 38.26
C ASN A 241 -80.23 -13.80 39.42
N LEU A 242 -80.00 -12.75 40.21
CA LEU A 242 -80.92 -12.33 41.29
C LEU A 242 -82.26 -11.83 40.76
N LEU A 243 -82.27 -11.00 39.72
CA LEU A 243 -83.50 -10.54 39.05
C LEU A 243 -84.25 -11.68 38.36
N GLY A 244 -83.53 -12.67 37.82
CA GLY A 244 -84.14 -13.90 37.29
C GLY A 244 -84.87 -14.69 38.38
N VAL A 245 -84.25 -14.87 39.55
CA VAL A 245 -84.88 -15.52 40.71
C VAL A 245 -86.10 -14.73 41.21
N VAL A 246 -86.04 -13.40 41.24
CA VAL A 246 -87.19 -12.55 41.62
C VAL A 246 -88.30 -12.58 40.56
N GLY A 247 -87.93 -12.64 39.27
CA GLY A 247 -88.86 -12.77 38.16
C GLY A 247 -89.62 -14.11 38.16
N GLU A 248 -88.94 -15.21 38.48
CA GLU A 248 -89.58 -16.52 38.69
C GLU A 248 -90.54 -16.49 39.90
N PHE A 249 -90.14 -15.85 41.00
CA PHE A 249 -91.01 -15.69 42.19
C PHE A 249 -92.28 -14.87 41.88
N LEU A 250 -92.18 -13.80 41.11
CA LEU A 250 -93.34 -12.98 40.72
C LEU A 250 -94.23 -13.68 39.67
N GLY A 251 -93.64 -14.44 38.74
CA GLY A 251 -94.39 -15.23 37.75
C GLY A 251 -95.20 -16.37 38.38
N ILE A 252 -94.68 -17.00 39.44
CA ILE A 252 -95.40 -18.04 40.20
C ILE A 252 -96.58 -17.42 40.97
N VAL A 253 -96.44 -16.22 41.53
CA VAL A 253 -97.53 -15.55 42.27
C VAL A 253 -98.63 -15.02 41.33
N ALA A 254 -98.27 -14.52 40.14
CA ALA A 254 -99.25 -14.01 39.18
C ALA A 254 -100.07 -15.11 38.49
N SER A 255 -99.47 -16.28 38.21
CA SER A 255 -100.14 -17.38 37.51
C SER A 255 -101.16 -18.15 38.38
N HIS A 256 -101.03 -18.08 39.71
CA HIS A 256 -101.93 -18.81 40.62
C HIS A 256 -103.13 -18.01 41.17
N CYS A 257 -103.25 -16.70 40.88
CA CYS A 257 -104.23 -15.84 41.55
C CYS A 257 -105.44 -15.37 40.74
N LEU A 258 -105.61 -15.67 39.43
CA LEU A 258 -106.83 -15.28 38.71
C LEU A 258 -107.24 -16.29 37.62
N PRO A 259 -108.19 -17.18 37.93
CA PRO A 259 -109.37 -17.28 37.07
C PRO A 259 -110.65 -17.48 37.90
N TRP A 260 -111.24 -16.39 38.43
CA TRP A 260 -112.57 -16.48 39.03
C TRP A 260 -113.29 -15.13 39.16
N ARG A 261 -113.61 -14.46 38.03
CA ARG A 261 -114.74 -13.51 38.04
C ARG A 261 -115.30 -13.21 36.64
N ARG A 262 -116.56 -13.65 36.48
CA ARG A 262 -117.67 -12.82 35.94
C ARG A 262 -117.66 -12.67 34.40
N ARG A 263 -118.29 -13.48 33.54
CA ARG A 263 -119.51 -14.34 33.59
C ARG A 263 -120.67 -13.81 34.43
N GLU A 264 -120.92 -12.51 34.32
CA GLU A 264 -122.10 -11.82 34.89
C GLU A 264 -122.10 -10.37 34.36
N ARG A 265 -122.56 -10.18 33.11
CA ARG A 265 -123.00 -8.88 32.57
C ARG A 265 -123.76 -8.98 31.24
N MET A 266 -124.43 -10.11 30.98
CA MET A 266 -125.47 -10.23 29.96
C MET A 266 -126.84 -10.28 30.65
N ALA A 267 -127.25 -9.15 31.20
CA ALA A 267 -128.63 -8.82 31.57
C ALA A 267 -128.58 -7.41 32.16
N MET A 268 -129.42 -6.51 31.63
CA MET A 268 -129.49 -5.07 31.96
C MET A 268 -128.39 -4.20 31.33
N SER A 269 -128.60 -3.84 30.07
CA SER A 269 -128.64 -2.42 29.65
C SER A 269 -129.07 -2.34 28.18
N ASP A 270 -130.17 -3.02 27.84
CA ASP A 270 -131.09 -2.55 26.79
C ASP A 270 -132.07 -1.61 27.50
N GLU A 271 -131.60 -0.42 27.81
CA GLU A 271 -132.41 0.76 28.12
C GLU A 271 -131.45 1.95 28.00
N GLU A 272 -131.89 3.00 27.31
CA GLU A 272 -131.19 4.29 27.16
C GLU A 272 -130.17 4.39 26.00
N LYS A 273 -130.69 4.28 24.77
CA LYS A 273 -130.54 5.32 23.72
C LYS A 273 -131.48 5.04 22.54
N ALA A 274 -132.73 5.46 22.72
CA ALA A 274 -133.54 6.06 21.69
C ALA A 274 -133.68 7.55 22.05
N ASP A 275 -132.83 8.36 21.43
CA ASP A 275 -133.11 9.71 20.89
C ASP A 275 -131.89 10.13 20.03
#